data_AF-A0A3B9PUV9-F1
#
_entry.id   AF-A0A3B9PUV9-F1
#
_cell.length_a   1.000
_cell.length_b   1.000
_cell.length_c   1.000
_cell.angle_alpha   90.00
_cell.angle_beta   90.00
_cell.angle_gamma   90.00
#
_symmetry.space_group_name_H-M   'P 1'
#
loop_
_entity.id
_entity.type
_entity.pdbx_description
1 polymer ?
#
loop_
_entity_poly.entity_id
_entity_poly.type
_entity_poly.pdbx_seq_one_letter_code
_entity_poly.pdbx_strand_id
1 'polypeptide(L)'
;MLLFLMPNYLGIDYGTKRIGLAWADELLISLPAGAIPGVDREGCWEALTGEVATRSITDFVVGYPVHMDGEIGRRAQEGDIFITRLEER
;
A
#
# COMPACT_ATOMS: atom_id res chain seq x y z
N MET A 1 -18.13 -23.49 -10.80
CA MET A 1 -18.11 -22.07 -11.16
C MET A 1 -17.14 -21.40 -10.21
N LEU A 2 -15.84 -21.36 -10.54
CA LEU A 2 -14.88 -20.60 -9.74
C LEU A 2 -15.22 -19.13 -9.93
N LEU A 3 -15.65 -18.47 -8.86
CA LEU A 3 -15.58 -17.01 -8.78
C LEU A 3 -14.08 -16.68 -8.81
N PHE A 4 -13.57 -16.26 -9.97
CA PHE A 4 -12.32 -15.51 -9.98
C PHE A 4 -12.61 -14.26 -9.17
N LEU A 5 -12.06 -14.18 -7.96
CA LEU A 5 -11.96 -12.90 -7.25
C LEU A 5 -11.21 -11.97 -8.19
N MET A 6 -11.93 -11.00 -8.72
CA MET A 6 -11.35 -9.97 -9.56
C MET A 6 -10.49 -9.10 -8.64
N PRO A 7 -9.18 -8.97 -8.93
CA PRO A 7 -8.27 -8.35 -7.98
C PRO A 7 -8.54 -6.85 -7.92
N ASN A 8 -8.62 -6.33 -6.69
CA ASN A 8 -8.65 -4.92 -6.39
C ASN A 8 -7.34 -4.56 -5.70
N TYR A 9 -6.52 -3.78 -6.38
CA TYR A 9 -5.20 -3.39 -5.93
C TYR A 9 -5.26 -2.09 -5.15
N LEU A 10 -4.54 -2.02 -4.05
CA LEU A 10 -4.17 -0.77 -3.41
C LEU A 10 -2.67 -0.54 -3.58
N GLY A 11 -2.32 0.46 -4.39
CA GLY A 11 -0.97 0.99 -4.49
C GLY A 11 -0.64 1.84 -3.27
N ILE A 12 0.48 1.56 -2.62
CA ILE A 12 0.93 2.22 -1.39
C ILE A 12 2.31 2.83 -1.62
N ASP A 13 2.39 4.16 -1.54
CA ASP A 13 3.65 4.90 -1.48
C ASP A 13 3.98 5.18 -0.01
N TYR A 14 4.88 4.37 0.55
CA TYR A 14 5.25 4.40 1.97
C TYR A 14 5.88 5.75 2.36
N GLY A 15 5.47 6.28 3.52
CA GLY A 15 6.08 7.46 4.10
C GLY A 15 5.75 7.68 5.57
N THR A 16 6.68 8.29 6.30
CA THR A 16 6.55 8.56 7.75
C THR A 16 5.67 9.76 8.08
N LYS A 17 5.57 10.72 7.15
CA LYS A 17 4.68 11.90 7.30
C LYS A 17 3.29 11.66 6.73
N ARG A 18 3.22 10.97 5.59
CA ARG A 18 2.02 10.69 4.81
C ARG A 18 2.28 9.46 3.95
N ILE A 19 1.26 8.64 3.73
CA ILE A 19 1.29 7.55 2.76
C ILE A 19 0.38 7.92 1.60
N GLY A 20 0.92 7.89 0.38
CA GLY A 20 0.14 8.08 -0.84
C GLY A 20 -0.57 6.80 -1.24
N LEU A 21 -1.82 6.90 -1.69
CA LEU A 21 -2.61 5.75 -2.12
C LEU A 21 -3.06 5.89 -3.57
N ALA A 22 -3.03 4.76 -4.27
CA ALA A 22 -3.63 4.57 -5.59
C ALA A 22 -4.47 3.30 -5.59
N TRP A 23 -5.45 3.21 -6.48
CA TRP A 23 -6.33 2.05 -6.60
C TRP A 23 -6.49 1.65 -8.05
N ALA A 24 -6.58 0.34 -8.29
CA ALA A 24 -6.91 -0.23 -9.59
C ALA A 24 -7.76 -1.49 -9.40
N ASP A 25 -8.68 -1.71 -10.33
CA ASP A 25 -9.51 -2.91 -10.41
C ASP A 25 -9.04 -3.79 -11.58
N GLU A 26 -9.93 -4.66 -12.08
CA GLU A 26 -9.66 -5.54 -13.22
C GLU A 26 -9.28 -4.81 -14.51
N LEU A 27 -9.56 -3.51 -14.63
CA LEU A 27 -9.17 -2.71 -15.79
C LEU A 27 -7.67 -2.38 -15.77
N LEU A 28 -7.00 -2.60 -14.62
CA LEU A 28 -5.57 -2.35 -14.41
C LEU A 28 -5.16 -0.89 -14.72
N ILE A 29 -6.10 0.04 -14.52
CA ILE A 29 -5.86 1.48 -14.63
C ILE A 29 -5.75 2.05 -13.22
N SER A 30 -4.56 2.54 -12.88
CA SER A 30 -4.29 3.16 -11.58
C SER A 30 -4.93 4.55 -11.50
N LEU A 31 -5.81 4.73 -10.52
CA LEU A 31 -6.44 6.01 -10.16
C LEU A 31 -5.94 6.48 -8.79
N PRO A 32 -5.83 7.80 -8.54
CA PRO A 32 -5.46 8.31 -7.23
C PRO A 32 -6.54 7.99 -6.18
N ALA A 33 -6.14 7.42 -5.04
CA ALA A 33 -7.02 7.15 -3.90
C ALA A 33 -6.80 8.14 -2.74
N GLY A 34 -5.98 9.18 -2.96
CA GLY A 34 -5.68 10.20 -1.97
C GLY A 34 -4.47 9.83 -1.12
N ALA A 35 -4.47 10.25 0.14
CA ALA A 35 -3.36 10.00 1.04
C ALA A 35 -3.83 9.93 2.49
N ILE A 36 -3.20 9.06 3.28
CA ILE A 36 -3.49 8.83 4.70
C ILE A 36 -2.33 9.32 5.57
N PRO A 37 -2.50 9.42 6.91
CA PRO A 37 -1.40 9.71 7.81
C PRO A 37 -0.22 8.75 7.60
N GLY A 38 1.00 9.23 7.80
CA GLY A 38 2.19 8.38 7.69
C GLY A 38 2.26 7.30 8.78
N VAL A 39 3.10 6.28 8.59
CA VAL A 39 3.14 5.07 9.44
C VAL A 39 3.32 5.35 10.94
N ASP A 40 4.02 6.43 11.30
CA ASP A 40 4.31 6.81 12.69
C ASP A 40 3.23 7.73 13.29
N ARG A 41 2.19 8.07 12.52
CA ARG A 41 1.10 8.95 12.94
C ARG A 41 -0.08 8.12 13.41
N GLU A 42 -0.75 8.64 14.44
CA GLU A 42 -2.03 8.10 14.91
C GLU A 42 -3.05 8.06 13.76
N GLY A 43 -3.88 7.01 13.74
CA GLY A 43 -4.92 6.82 12.72
C GLY A 43 -4.43 6.27 11.38
N CYS A 44 -3.12 6.05 11.16
CA CYS A 44 -2.61 5.46 9.93
C CYS A 44 -3.28 4.11 9.60
N TRP A 45 -3.27 3.18 10.56
CA TRP A 45 -3.83 1.84 10.34
C TRP A 45 -5.35 1.85 10.20
N GLU A 46 -6.05 2.66 10.98
CA GLU A 46 -7.50 2.82 10.85
C GLU A 46 -7.90 3.35 9.47
N ALA A 47 -7.20 4.38 8.98
CA ALA A 47 -7.42 4.91 7.65
C ALA A 47 -7.12 3.88 6.56
N LEU A 48 -6.03 3.11 6.69
CA LEU A 48 -5.68 2.05 5.75
C LEU A 48 -6.74 0.94 5.73
N THR A 49 -7.19 0.45 6.89
CA THR A 49 -8.27 -0.54 7.00
C THR A 49 -9.58 -0.01 6.40
N GLY A 50 -9.88 1.27 6.59
CA GLY A 50 -11.04 1.92 5.96
C GLY A 50 -10.97 1.90 4.43
N GLU A 51 -9.79 2.16 3.86
CA GLU A 51 -9.57 2.10 2.42
C GLU A 51 -9.70 0.68 1.87
N VAL A 52 -9.16 -0.32 2.58
CA VAL A 52 -9.30 -1.75 2.27
C VAL A 52 -10.76 -2.16 2.21
N ALA A 53 -11.53 -1.83 3.25
CA ALA A 53 -12.96 -2.15 3.32
C ALA A 53 -13.77 -1.44 2.24
N THR A 54 -13.54 -0.13 2.04
CA THR A 54 -14.28 0.70 1.09
C THR A 54 -14.11 0.22 -0.35
N ARG A 55 -12.92 -0.23 -0.72
CA ARG A 55 -12.58 -0.63 -2.09
C ARG A 55 -12.49 -2.13 -2.31
N SER A 56 -12.82 -2.93 -1.28
CA SER A 56 -12.72 -4.39 -1.33
C SER A 56 -11.35 -4.86 -1.83
N ILE A 57 -10.28 -4.28 -1.27
CA ILE A 57 -8.90 -4.54 -1.69
C ILE A 57 -8.55 -6.01 -1.42
N THR A 58 -7.97 -6.66 -2.42
CA THR A 58 -7.51 -8.04 -2.35
C THR A 58 -5.99 -8.14 -2.36
N ASP A 59 -5.32 -7.13 -2.92
CA ASP A 59 -3.89 -7.16 -3.18
C ASP A 59 -3.25 -5.79 -2.87
N PHE A 60 -2.08 -5.80 -2.26
CA PHE A 60 -1.29 -4.60 -2.01
C PHE A 60 -0.11 -4.51 -2.98
N VAL A 61 0.13 -3.32 -3.52
CA VAL A 61 1.33 -3.02 -4.31
C VAL A 61 2.09 -1.92 -3.59
N VAL A 62 3.19 -2.28 -2.92
CA VAL A 62 3.97 -1.34 -2.09
C VAL A 62 5.18 -0.86 -2.89
N GLY A 63 5.35 0.47 -2.96
CA GLY A 63 6.55 1.07 -3.55
C GLY A 63 7.80 0.69 -2.79
N TYR A 64 8.81 0.18 -3.49
CA TYR A 64 10.08 -0.27 -2.90
C TYR A 64 11.25 0.63 -3.37
N PRO A 65 11.67 1.62 -2.57
CA PRO A 65 12.63 2.64 -3.01
C PRO A 65 14.07 2.13 -2.92
N VAL A 66 14.53 1.51 -4.00
CA VAL A 66 15.93 1.10 -4.20
C VAL A 66 16.76 2.28 -4.73
N HIS A 67 18.05 2.35 -4.38
CA HIS A 67 18.96 3.33 -4.98
C HIS A 67 19.16 3.06 -6.47
N MET A 68 19.62 4.07 -7.22
CA MET A 68 19.80 3.96 -8.68
C MET A 68 20.85 2.92 -9.09
N ASP A 69 21.77 2.57 -8.20
CA ASP A 69 22.78 1.51 -8.37
C ASP A 69 22.28 0.12 -7.95
N GLY A 70 21.04 0.01 -7.48
CA GLY A 70 20.44 -1.25 -7.02
C GLY A 70 20.68 -1.52 -5.53
N GLU A 71 21.40 -0.67 -4.80
CA GLU A 71 21.63 -0.90 -3.37
C GLU A 71 20.37 -0.65 -2.52
N ILE A 72 20.11 -1.58 -1.61
CA ILE A 72 19.05 -1.45 -0.60
C ILE A 72 19.59 -0.56 0.52
N GLY A 73 19.00 0.63 0.68
CA GLY A 73 19.30 1.45 1.87
C GLY A 73 18.13 1.56 2.82
N ARG A 74 18.30 2.46 3.80
CA ARG A 74 17.43 2.57 4.98
C ARG A 74 15.94 2.67 4.66
N ARG A 75 15.55 3.41 3.63
CA ARG A 75 14.12 3.57 3.26
C ARG A 75 13.47 2.27 2.79
N ALA A 76 14.20 1.45 2.04
CA ALA A 76 13.72 0.13 1.62
C ALA A 76 13.60 -0.82 2.82
N GLN A 77 14.56 -0.78 3.75
CA GLN A 77 14.50 -1.54 5.01
C GLN A 77 13.32 -1.12 5.90
N GLU A 78 13.03 0.18 5.99
CA GLU A 78 11.82 0.69 6.65
C GLU A 78 10.55 0.18 5.94
N GLY A 79 10.58 0.09 4.61
CA GLY A 79 9.55 -0.55 3.79
C GLY A 79 9.34 -2.03 4.12
N ASP A 80 10.42 -2.80 4.29
CA ASP A 80 10.34 -4.23 4.67
C ASP A 80 9.63 -4.43 6.01
N ILE A 81 9.93 -3.57 7.00
CA ILE A 81 9.26 -3.56 8.30
C ILE A 81 7.77 -3.21 8.14
N PHE A 82 7.45 -2.23 7.30
CA PHE A 82 6.06 -1.86 7.02
C PHE A 82 5.28 -3.00 6.35
N ILE A 83 5.87 -3.67 5.35
CA ILE A 83 5.29 -4.83 4.66
C ILE A 83 5.04 -5.97 5.65
N THR A 84 6.02 -6.29 6.50
CA THR A 84 5.85 -7.32 7.55
C THR A 84 4.64 -7.01 8.44
N ARG A 85 4.50 -5.75 8.90
CA ARG A 85 3.36 -5.33 9.73
C ARG A 85 2.02 -5.37 8.98
N LEU A 86 2.05 -5.20 7.66
CA LEU A 86 0.87 -5.26 6.79
C LEU A 86 0.40 -6.71 6.64
N GLU A 87 1.32 -7.66 6.46
CA GLU A 87 1.02 -9.10 6.37
C GLU A 87 0.45 -9.69 7.67
N GLU A 88 0.78 -9.09 8.82
CA GLU A 88 0.27 -9.48 10.14
C GLU A 88 -1.17 -9.00 10.43
N ARG A 89 -1.79 -8.24 9.52
CA ARG A 89 -3.10 -7.59 9.72
C ARG A 89 -4.15 -8.10 8.74
#